data_AF-A0A6M0AIZ8-F1
#
_entry.id   AF-A0A6M0AIZ8-F1
#
_cell.length_a   1.000
_cell.length_b   1.000
_cell.length_c   1.000
_cell.angle_alpha   90.00
_cell.angle_beta   90.00
_cell.angle_gamma   90.00
#
_symmetry.space_group_name_H-M   'P 1'
#
loop_
_entity.id
_entity.type
_entity.pdbx_description
1 polymer ?
#
loop_
_entity_poly.entity_id
_entity_poly.type
_entity_poly.pdbx_seq_one_letter_code
_entity_poly.pdbx_strand_id
1 'polypeptide(L)'
;MAGFYTVTVRVKRNGKQQVTNALSFSLAPKIIEEMTISTTTGNQQQLTLTCNPPVWLGKPDTSSVILGQQVGFLLGGRELLPLSEFLPSVTTTSSDPSPDQKTNSLVFDITGIAAGDYWVRLRVDGVDSLLVNRTVTPPVFYSTQKLTVSG
;
A
#
# COMPACT_ATOMS: atom_id res chain seq x y z
N MET A 1 -4.39 1.18 8.57
CA MET A 1 -3.99 0.61 7.28
C MET A 1 -4.88 1.27 6.22
N ALA A 2 -4.57 1.13 4.93
CA ALA A 2 -5.55 1.50 3.92
C ALA A 2 -6.64 0.42 3.82
N GLY A 3 -7.80 0.73 3.24
CA GLY A 3 -8.91 -0.23 3.11
C GLY A 3 -10.27 0.37 3.46
N PHE A 4 -11.27 -0.48 3.64
CA PHE A 4 -12.63 -0.07 4.01
C PHE A 4 -12.84 -0.10 5.52
N TYR A 5 -13.42 0.98 6.05
CA TYR A 5 -13.69 1.17 7.46
C TYR A 5 -15.15 1.53 7.69
N THR A 6 -15.62 1.25 8.90
CA THR A 6 -16.94 1.67 9.35
C THR A 6 -16.80 2.44 10.66
N VAL A 7 -17.35 3.65 10.71
CA VAL A 7 -17.37 4.50 11.90
C VAL A 7 -18.75 4.50 12.54
N THR A 8 -18.77 4.46 13.86
CA THR A 8 -19.98 4.63 14.69
C THR A 8 -19.64 5.58 15.82
N VAL A 9 -20.59 6.40 16.27
CA VAL A 9 -20.42 7.25 17.46
C VAL A 9 -21.02 6.53 18.67
N ARG A 10 -20.24 6.43 19.75
CA ARG A 10 -20.71 5.95 21.05
C ARG A 10 -21.07 7.15 21.93
N VAL A 11 -22.34 7.26 22.31
CA VAL A 11 -22.84 8.32 23.19
C VAL A 11 -23.04 7.75 24.59
N LYS A 12 -22.41 8.36 25.61
CA LYS A 12 -22.59 8.01 27.01
C LYS A 12 -23.39 9.10 27.73
N ARG A 13 -24.57 8.77 28.26
CA ARG A 13 -25.44 9.70 29.00
C ARG A 13 -26.06 8.99 30.20
N ASN A 14 -25.97 9.60 31.38
CA ASN A 14 -26.52 9.07 32.65
C ASN A 14 -26.13 7.61 32.90
N GLY A 15 -24.87 7.25 32.66
CA GLY A 15 -24.37 5.87 32.81
C GLY A 15 -24.82 4.90 31.71
N LYS A 16 -25.74 5.27 30.82
CA LYS A 16 -26.17 4.47 29.67
C LYS A 16 -25.30 4.78 28.45
N GLN A 17 -24.94 3.74 27.71
CA GLN A 17 -24.21 3.86 26.45
C GLN A 17 -25.13 3.51 25.29
N GLN A 18 -25.14 4.35 24.26
CA GLN A 18 -25.85 4.12 23.01
C GLN A 18 -24.87 4.24 21.84
N VAL A 19 -25.15 3.55 20.75
CA VAL A 19 -24.37 3.63 19.50
C VAL A 19 -25.29 4.22 18.43
N THR A 20 -24.76 5.13 17.61
CA THR A 20 -25.48 5.71 16.47
C THR A 20 -25.58 4.72 15.30
N ASN A 21 -26.18 5.15 14.18
CA ASN A 21 -25.98 4.49 12.89
C ASN A 21 -24.49 4.43 12.52
N ALA A 22 -24.16 3.45 11.68
CA ALA A 22 -22.83 3.24 11.15
C ALA A 22 -22.66 3.90 9.77
N LEU A 23 -21.49 4.46 9.50
CA LEU A 23 -21.10 5.03 8.21
C LEU A 23 -19.85 4.33 7.69
N SER A 24 -19.92 3.77 6.49
CA SER A 24 -18.76 3.17 5.82
C SER A 24 -18.01 4.19 4.98
N PHE A 25 -16.68 4.09 4.96
CA PHE A 25 -15.80 4.91 4.14
C PHE A 25 -14.51 4.15 3.78
N SER A 26 -13.84 4.56 2.71
CA SER A 26 -12.53 4.02 2.32
C SER A 26 -11.40 4.95 2.78
N LEU A 27 -10.32 4.38 3.29
CA LEU A 27 -9.06 5.07 3.53
C LEU A 27 -8.05 4.65 2.45
N ALA A 28 -7.74 5.56 1.53
CA ALA A 28 -6.82 5.29 0.42
C ALA A 28 -5.35 5.26 0.87
N PRO A 29 -4.52 4.38 0.29
CA PRO A 29 -3.09 4.46 0.46
C PRO A 29 -2.52 5.68 -0.27
N LYS A 30 -1.37 6.18 0.17
CA LYS A 30 -0.60 7.23 -0.50
C LYS A 30 0.83 6.78 -0.70
N ILE A 31 1.38 7.03 -1.89
CA ILE A 31 2.83 6.93 -2.13
C ILE A 31 3.44 8.26 -1.66
N ILE A 32 4.31 8.20 -0.66
CA ILE A 32 4.77 9.38 0.09
C ILE A 32 6.18 9.84 -0.26
N GLU A 33 6.93 9.04 -1.01
CA GLU A 33 8.28 9.33 -1.48
C GLU A 33 8.35 9.08 -2.99
N GLU A 34 9.32 9.68 -3.67
CA GLU A 34 9.60 9.36 -5.06
C GLU A 34 10.02 7.89 -5.18
N MET A 35 9.48 7.19 -6.17
CA MET A 35 9.78 5.78 -6.37
C MET A 35 11.20 5.61 -6.92
N THR A 36 11.86 4.51 -6.55
CA THR A 36 13.22 4.21 -7.00
C THR A 36 13.23 2.94 -7.83
N ILE A 37 13.95 2.97 -8.95
CA ILE A 37 14.21 1.78 -9.77
C ILE A 37 15.67 1.39 -9.58
N SER A 38 15.91 0.12 -9.25
CA SER A 38 17.24 -0.49 -9.28
C SER A 38 17.29 -1.59 -10.33
N THR A 39 18.46 -1.78 -10.94
CA THR A 39 18.72 -2.89 -11.86
C THR A 39 19.64 -3.89 -11.17
N THR A 40 19.23 -5.15 -11.10
CA THR A 40 20.02 -6.25 -10.53
C THR A 40 20.68 -7.08 -11.65
N THR A 41 21.45 -8.10 -11.26
CA THR A 41 22.17 -8.98 -12.19
C THR A 41 21.19 -9.61 -13.19
N GLY A 42 21.52 -9.54 -14.48
CA GLY A 42 20.67 -10.10 -15.55
C GLY A 42 19.58 -9.16 -16.07
N ASN A 43 19.75 -7.84 -15.89
CA ASN A 43 18.82 -6.79 -16.35
C ASN A 43 17.41 -6.86 -15.73
N GLN A 44 17.28 -7.49 -14.56
CA GLN A 44 16.03 -7.43 -13.80
C GLN A 44 15.89 -6.05 -13.17
N GLN A 45 14.71 -5.45 -13.29
CA GLN A 45 14.41 -4.12 -12.75
C GLN A 45 13.45 -4.24 -11.58
N GLN A 46 13.82 -3.68 -10.43
CA GLN A 46 13.02 -3.66 -9.22
C GLN A 46 12.62 -2.23 -8.89
N LEU A 47 11.33 -2.04 -8.62
CA LEU A 47 10.77 -0.77 -8.18
C LEU A 47 10.52 -0.82 -6.67
N THR A 48 11.06 0.14 -5.91
CA THR A 48 10.73 0.33 -4.50
C THR A 48 9.89 1.58 -4.32
N LEU A 49 8.82 1.47 -3.50
CA LEU A 49 7.98 2.59 -3.10
C LEU A 49 7.71 2.58 -1.59
N THR A 50 7.50 3.77 -1.04
CA THR A 50 7.11 3.98 0.37
C THR A 50 5.67 4.47 0.44
N CYS A 51 4.86 3.85 1.30
CA CYS A 51 3.43 4.13 1.42
C CYS A 51 2.96 4.50 2.83
N ASN A 52 1.84 5.23 2.91
CA ASN A 52 1.13 5.56 4.14
C ASN A 52 -0.39 5.54 3.91
N PRO A 53 -1.20 4.91 4.77
CA PRO A 53 -0.83 4.10 5.95
C PRO A 53 0.02 2.86 5.60
N PRO A 54 0.85 2.36 6.54
CA PRO A 54 1.62 1.14 6.32
C PRO A 54 0.70 -0.08 6.16
N VAL A 55 1.19 -1.06 5.42
CA VAL A 55 0.53 -2.32 5.08
C VAL A 55 0.77 -3.35 6.18
N TRP A 56 -0.28 -4.04 6.59
CA TRP A 56 -0.18 -5.13 7.55
C TRP A 56 0.53 -6.34 6.98
N LEU A 57 1.40 -6.92 7.80
CA LEU A 57 2.05 -8.20 7.53
C LEU A 57 1.30 -9.31 8.27
N GLY A 58 1.37 -10.51 7.73
CA GLY A 58 0.87 -11.73 8.34
C GLY A 58 1.99 -12.75 8.52
N LYS A 59 1.75 -13.72 9.40
CA LYS A 59 2.61 -14.90 9.58
C LYS A 59 1.80 -16.16 9.33
N PRO A 60 1.97 -16.85 8.20
CA PRO A 60 1.38 -18.16 8.03
C PRO A 60 2.08 -19.21 8.91
N ASP A 61 3.35 -19.01 9.26
CA ASP A 61 4.14 -19.87 10.13
C ASP A 61 5.25 -19.09 10.87
N THR A 62 6.10 -19.79 11.62
CA THR A 62 7.20 -19.18 12.40
C THR A 62 8.38 -18.67 11.58
N SER A 63 8.43 -18.96 10.29
CA SER A 63 9.61 -18.77 9.43
C SER A 63 9.35 -17.88 8.21
N SER A 64 8.08 -17.64 7.87
CA SER A 64 7.65 -16.93 6.67
C SER A 64 6.81 -15.72 7.04
N VAL A 65 6.98 -14.63 6.29
CA VAL A 65 6.19 -13.39 6.42
C VAL A 65 5.48 -13.15 5.10
N ILE A 66 4.19 -12.83 5.18
CA ILE A 66 3.36 -12.49 4.02
C ILE A 66 2.73 -11.11 4.21
N LEU A 67 2.08 -10.60 3.18
CA LEU A 67 1.16 -9.48 3.34
C LEU A 67 -0.14 -9.98 3.95
N GLY A 68 -0.58 -9.33 5.02
CA GLY A 68 -1.90 -9.55 5.63
C GLY A 68 -3.03 -8.83 4.90
N GLN A 69 -2.70 -8.01 3.90
CA GLN A 69 -3.63 -7.29 3.04
C GLN A 69 -3.37 -7.63 1.58
N GLN A 70 -4.39 -7.45 0.75
CA GLN A 70 -4.23 -7.56 -0.70
C GLN A 70 -3.62 -6.29 -1.25
N VAL A 71 -2.44 -6.41 -1.85
CA VAL A 71 -1.70 -5.27 -2.42
C VAL A 71 -1.48 -5.50 -3.90
N GLY A 72 -1.79 -4.49 -4.70
CA GLY A 72 -1.53 -4.45 -6.13
C GLY A 72 -0.94 -3.11 -6.56
N PHE A 73 0.02 -3.13 -7.48
CA PHE A 73 0.59 -1.93 -8.08
C PHE A 73 0.21 -1.84 -9.55
N LEU A 74 -0.51 -0.78 -9.92
CA LEU A 74 -1.04 -0.59 -11.26
C LEU A 74 -0.03 0.21 -12.09
N LEU A 75 0.61 -0.47 -13.05
CA LEU A 75 1.64 0.10 -13.93
C LEU A 75 1.43 -0.38 -15.36
N GLY A 76 1.32 0.56 -16.31
CA GLY A 76 1.27 0.22 -17.74
C GLY A 76 0.12 -0.71 -18.15
N GLY A 77 -1.01 -0.66 -17.44
CA GLY A 77 -2.15 -1.55 -17.65
C GLY A 77 -2.02 -2.94 -17.01
N ARG A 78 -0.94 -3.19 -16.26
CA ARG A 78 -0.73 -4.42 -15.48
C ARG A 78 -0.95 -4.15 -13.99
N GLU A 79 -1.38 -5.17 -13.28
CA GLU A 79 -1.36 -5.21 -11.82
C GLU A 79 -0.21 -6.11 -11.38
N LEU A 80 0.73 -5.54 -10.64
CA LEU A 80 1.92 -6.22 -10.14
C LEU A 80 1.74 -6.49 -8.65
N LEU A 81 2.17 -7.68 -8.20
CA LEU A 81 2.16 -8.05 -6.79
C LEU A 81 3.52 -7.71 -6.15
N PRO A 82 3.56 -7.36 -4.86
CA PRO A 82 4.83 -7.13 -4.16
C PRO A 82 5.66 -8.41 -4.07
N LEU A 83 6.98 -8.27 -4.19
CA LEU A 83 7.95 -9.33 -4.00
C LEU A 83 8.06 -9.71 -2.52
N SER A 84 7.77 -10.97 -2.20
CA SER A 84 7.72 -11.48 -0.82
C SER A 84 9.09 -11.49 -0.14
N GLU A 85 10.16 -11.67 -0.89
CA GLU A 85 11.54 -11.75 -0.41
C GLU A 85 12.08 -10.42 0.13
N PHE A 86 11.42 -9.30 -0.19
CA PHE A 86 11.74 -7.97 0.32
C PHE A 86 10.88 -7.55 1.51
N LEU A 87 9.95 -8.40 1.95
CA LEU A 87 9.20 -8.15 3.18
C LEU A 87 10.13 -8.31 4.38
N PRO A 88 9.98 -7.48 5.42
CA PRO A 88 10.85 -7.55 6.59
C PRO A 88 10.64 -8.88 7.32
N SER A 89 11.74 -9.52 7.72
CA SER A 89 11.68 -10.67 8.62
C SER A 89 11.08 -10.24 9.95
N VAL A 90 10.10 -11.01 10.42
CA VAL A 90 9.44 -10.73 11.69
C VAL A 90 9.91 -11.76 12.71
N THR A 91 10.64 -11.33 13.73
CA THR A 91 11.31 -12.19 14.73
C THR A 91 10.41 -12.64 15.89
N THR A 92 9.11 -12.36 15.87
CA THR A 92 8.21 -12.78 16.97
C THR A 92 8.02 -14.30 17.00
N THR A 93 8.12 -14.92 18.17
CA THR A 93 7.85 -16.35 18.40
C THR A 93 6.36 -16.68 18.49
N SER A 94 5.49 -15.67 18.44
CA SER A 94 4.03 -15.85 18.36
C SER A 94 3.60 -16.04 16.91
N SER A 95 2.77 -17.07 16.69
CA SER A 95 2.04 -17.33 15.45
C SER A 95 0.85 -16.38 15.23
N ASP A 96 0.52 -15.52 16.21
CA ASP A 96 -0.57 -14.56 16.04
C ASP A 96 -0.14 -13.35 15.21
N PRO A 97 -0.95 -12.91 14.22
CA PRO A 97 -0.73 -11.64 13.54
C PRO A 97 -0.85 -10.50 14.56
N SER A 98 0.27 -9.81 14.83
CA SER A 98 0.28 -8.66 15.74
C SER A 98 0.00 -7.37 14.96
N PRO A 99 -0.82 -6.43 15.49
CA PRO A 99 -1.02 -5.10 14.94
C PRO A 99 0.28 -4.31 14.71
N ASP A 100 1.39 -4.72 15.31
CA ASP A 100 2.69 -4.05 15.23
C ASP A 100 3.52 -4.48 14.02
N GLN A 101 3.11 -5.53 13.31
CA GLN A 101 3.82 -6.04 12.13
C GLN A 101 3.31 -5.33 10.88
N LYS A 102 4.00 -4.26 10.49
CA LYS A 102 3.65 -3.49 9.30
C LYS A 102 4.90 -3.16 8.49
N THR A 103 4.70 -2.99 7.20
CA THR A 103 5.71 -2.39 6.31
C THR A 103 5.12 -1.16 5.63
N ASN A 104 5.93 -0.13 5.45
CA ASN A 104 5.65 0.98 4.55
C ASN A 104 6.38 0.83 3.21
N SER A 105 7.39 -0.04 3.13
CA SER A 105 8.18 -0.27 1.91
C SER A 105 7.67 -1.50 1.18
N LEU A 106 7.47 -1.36 -0.13
CA LEU A 106 7.03 -2.42 -1.03
C LEU A 106 7.94 -2.43 -2.27
N VAL A 107 8.35 -3.62 -2.68
CA VAL A 107 9.21 -3.84 -3.85
C VAL A 107 8.44 -4.63 -4.90
N PHE A 108 8.56 -4.25 -6.18
CA PHE A 108 7.87 -4.87 -7.31
C PHE A 108 8.88 -5.21 -8.40
N ASP A 109 8.70 -6.36 -9.07
CA ASP A 109 9.40 -6.64 -10.32
C ASP A 109 8.72 -5.90 -11.47
N ILE A 110 9.46 -5.01 -12.11
CA ILE A 110 9.02 -4.24 -13.28
C ILE A 110 9.79 -4.66 -14.54
N THR A 111 10.48 -5.80 -14.52
CA THR A 111 11.21 -6.33 -15.66
C THR A 111 10.28 -6.51 -16.86
N GLY A 112 10.70 -6.04 -18.03
CA GLY A 112 9.91 -6.14 -19.27
C GLY A 112 8.75 -5.14 -19.35
N ILE A 113 8.64 -4.18 -18.45
CA ILE A 113 7.85 -2.97 -18.68
C ILE A 113 8.57 -2.11 -19.72
N ALA A 114 7.85 -1.69 -20.76
CA ALA A 114 8.44 -0.87 -21.81
C ALA A 114 8.88 0.50 -21.26
N ALA A 115 9.98 1.04 -21.78
CA ALA A 115 10.45 2.37 -21.43
C ALA A 115 9.37 3.43 -21.68
N GLY A 116 9.24 4.39 -20.77
CA GLY A 116 8.25 5.46 -20.88
C GLY A 116 7.85 6.07 -19.54
N ASP A 117 6.99 7.08 -19.62
CA ASP A 117 6.39 7.76 -18.48
C ASP A 117 5.01 7.16 -18.15
N TYR A 118 4.81 6.79 -16.90
CA TYR A 118 3.59 6.17 -16.41
C TYR A 118 3.02 6.92 -15.20
N TRP A 119 1.70 7.06 -15.16
CA TRP A 119 0.99 7.37 -13.93
C TRP A 119 0.58 6.07 -13.25
N VAL A 120 0.97 5.91 -11.99
CA VAL A 120 0.80 4.65 -11.26
C VAL A 120 -0.20 4.80 -10.11
N ARG A 121 -0.70 3.66 -9.61
CA ARG A 121 -1.52 3.61 -8.40
C ARG A 121 -1.13 2.42 -7.54
N LEU A 122 -1.15 2.63 -6.23
CA LEU A 122 -1.08 1.55 -5.25
C LEU A 122 -2.50 1.21 -4.83
N ARG A 123 -2.87 -0.07 -4.88
CA ARG A 123 -4.13 -0.62 -4.38
C ARG A 123 -3.86 -1.42 -3.11
N VAL A 124 -4.65 -1.17 -2.07
CA VAL A 124 -4.64 -1.94 -0.82
C VAL A 124 -6.08 -2.28 -0.45
N ASP A 125 -6.39 -3.58 -0.32
CA ASP A 125 -7.72 -4.11 0.00
C ASP A 125 -8.84 -3.50 -0.88
N GLY A 126 -8.56 -3.41 -2.19
CA GLY A 126 -9.49 -2.86 -3.18
C GLY A 126 -9.57 -1.32 -3.24
N VAL A 127 -8.84 -0.60 -2.39
CA VAL A 127 -8.81 0.87 -2.40
C VAL A 127 -7.55 1.38 -3.10
N ASP A 128 -7.75 2.15 -4.17
CA ASP A 128 -6.67 2.78 -4.94
C ASP A 128 -6.15 4.06 -4.28
N SER A 129 -4.86 4.35 -4.46
CA SER A 129 -4.28 5.65 -4.16
C SER A 129 -4.88 6.75 -5.04
N LEU A 130 -5.02 7.94 -4.45
CA LEU A 130 -5.56 9.10 -5.14
C LEU A 130 -4.52 9.66 -6.10
N LEU A 131 -4.79 9.64 -7.41
CA LEU A 131 -3.86 10.15 -8.43
C LEU A 131 -3.86 11.69 -8.53
N VAL A 132 -5.03 12.32 -8.31
CA VAL A 132 -5.23 13.76 -8.49
C VAL A 132 -5.23 14.47 -7.13
N ASN A 133 -4.34 15.44 -6.97
CA ASN A 133 -4.39 16.42 -5.91
C ASN A 133 -5.46 17.49 -6.23
N ARG A 134 -6.61 17.39 -5.57
CA ARG A 134 -7.72 18.36 -5.68
C ARG A 134 -7.68 19.47 -4.63
N THR A 135 -6.63 19.56 -3.81
CA THR A 135 -6.49 20.61 -2.79
C THR A 135 -5.86 21.89 -3.35
N VAL A 136 -5.46 21.89 -4.62
CA VAL A 136 -4.87 23.03 -5.34
C VAL A 136 -5.70 23.35 -6.59
N THR A 137 -5.58 24.58 -7.12
CA THR A 137 -6.33 25.05 -8.29
C THR A 137 -5.37 25.60 -9.37
N PRO A 138 -5.37 25.05 -10.60
CA PRO A 138 -6.13 23.88 -11.05
C PRO A 138 -5.65 22.59 -10.35
N PRO A 139 -6.49 21.53 -10.27
CA PRO A 139 -6.05 20.23 -9.78
C PRO A 139 -4.87 19.68 -10.58
N VAL A 140 -3.93 19.03 -9.90
CA VAL A 140 -2.73 18.46 -10.51
C VAL A 140 -2.59 16.98 -10.13
N PHE A 141 -1.79 16.21 -10.87
CA PHE A 141 -1.41 14.87 -10.43
C PHE A 141 -0.33 14.94 -9.33
N TYR A 142 -0.33 13.98 -8.40
CA TYR A 142 0.76 13.87 -7.43
C TYR A 142 2.04 13.40 -8.11
N SER A 143 3.15 14.15 -7.99
CA SER A 143 4.43 13.81 -8.62
C SER A 143 4.96 12.44 -8.19
N THR A 144 4.75 12.06 -6.92
CA THR A 144 5.14 10.75 -6.36
C THR A 144 4.45 9.55 -7.03
N GLN A 145 3.48 9.78 -7.91
CA GLN A 145 2.81 8.76 -8.72
C GLN A 145 3.17 8.85 -10.20
N LYS A 146 4.19 9.63 -10.56
CA LYS A 146 4.81 9.60 -11.88
C LYS A 146 6.03 8.68 -11.83
N LEU A 147 6.05 7.66 -12.68
CA LEU A 147 7.19 6.76 -12.84
C LEU A 147 7.79 6.92 -14.24
N THR A 148 9.11 7.04 -14.32
CA THR A 148 9.84 6.99 -15.60
C THR A 148 10.63 5.69 -15.64
N VAL A 149 10.29 4.80 -16.57
CA VAL A 149 11.02 3.55 -16.81
C VAL A 149 11.99 3.79 -17.95
N SER A 150 13.29 3.59 -17.70
CA SER A 150 14.34 3.63 -18.71
C SER A 150 14.57 2.25 -19.33
N GLY A 151 14.90 2.23 -20.63
CA GLY A 151 15.31 1.02 -21.34
C GLY A 151 16.76 0.63 -21.08
#